data_AF-A0A2N5IUV9-F1
#
_entry.id   AF-A0A2N5IUV9-F1
#
_cell.length_a   1.000
_cell.length_b   1.000
_cell.length_c   1.000
_cell.angle_alpha   90.00
_cell.angle_beta   90.00
_cell.angle_gamma   90.00
#
_symmetry.space_group_name_H-M   'P 1'
#
loop_
_entity.id
_entity.type
_entity.pdbx_description
1 polymer ?
#
loop_
_entity_poly.entity_id
_entity_poly.type
_entity_poly.pdbx_seq_one_letter_code
_entity_poly.pdbx_strand_id
1 'polypeptide(L)'
;RLQAGRRLRRIAVALARVRNKDDAAAWLVSYNQWEQDFAGFLDEQSRYADGSVNDAHQRLVKARRMIRRRIREDQLLTFLDEELMAAGPVPSTNNLVESWNGRLRDMLRHHRGLRLIRRLKAICWWCHQHTERPETDAWLAANAITDRRLEDLYKHAWEQSPQGMHETFGIPMRYGTGIDWNDFHTHVEWTSNN
;
A
#
# COMPACT_ATOMS: atom_id res chain seq x y z
N ARG A 1 9.42 22.74 6.35
CA ARG A 1 8.95 22.03 5.13
C ARG A 1 8.98 23.00 3.96
N LEU A 2 9.66 22.63 2.86
CA LEU A 2 9.81 23.44 1.64
C LEU A 2 8.47 23.71 0.94
N GLN A 3 8.40 24.78 0.13
CA GLN A 3 7.17 25.21 -0.56
C GLN A 3 6.60 24.11 -1.47
N ALA A 4 7.45 23.42 -2.24
CA ALA A 4 7.08 22.31 -3.11
C ALA A 4 6.30 21.23 -2.34
N GLY A 5 6.83 20.79 -1.19
CA GLY A 5 6.18 19.78 -0.34
C GLY A 5 4.90 20.27 0.33
N ARG A 6 4.81 21.55 0.71
CA ARG A 6 3.57 22.13 1.25
C ARG A 6 2.46 22.16 0.19
N ARG A 7 2.77 22.50 -1.06
CA ARG A 7 1.78 22.52 -2.16
C ARG A 7 1.37 21.11 -2.58
N LEU A 8 2.32 20.17 -2.70
CA LEU A 8 1.99 18.77 -2.97
C LEU A 8 1.05 18.20 -1.90
N ARG A 9 1.29 18.51 -0.61
CA ARG A 9 0.39 18.08 0.47
C ARG A 9 -1.02 18.65 0.30
N ARG A 10 -1.18 19.92 -0.11
CA ARG A 10 -2.50 20.51 -0.35
C ARG A 10 -3.23 19.80 -1.50
N ILE A 11 -2.52 19.51 -2.58
CA ILE A 11 -3.05 18.75 -3.73
C ILE A 11 -3.47 17.34 -3.28
N ALA A 12 -2.62 16.63 -2.53
CA ALA A 12 -2.94 15.31 -2.02
C ALA A 12 -4.18 15.32 -1.09
N VAL A 13 -4.32 16.32 -0.21
CA VAL A 13 -5.51 16.45 0.65
C VAL A 13 -6.77 16.76 -0.17
N ALA A 14 -6.65 17.50 -1.28
CA ALA A 14 -7.76 17.78 -2.17
C ALA A 14 -8.28 16.52 -2.89
N LEU A 15 -7.45 15.48 -3.07
CA LEU A 15 -7.86 14.22 -3.68
C LEU A 15 -9.04 13.57 -2.94
N ALA A 16 -9.04 13.64 -1.61
CA ALA A 16 -10.11 13.10 -0.77
C ALA A 16 -11.47 13.80 -0.99
N ARG A 17 -11.46 14.99 -1.60
CA ARG A 17 -12.66 15.80 -1.87
C ARG A 17 -13.20 15.63 -3.29
N VAL A 18 -12.51 14.90 -4.16
CA VAL A 18 -12.96 14.63 -5.53
C VAL A 18 -14.22 13.75 -5.49
N ARG A 19 -15.29 14.16 -6.18
CA ARG A 19 -16.58 13.44 -6.21
C ARG A 19 -17.05 13.06 -7.59
N ASN A 20 -16.54 13.69 -8.64
CA ASN A 20 -16.98 13.48 -10.02
C ASN A 20 -15.83 13.71 -11.00
N LYS A 21 -16.11 13.52 -12.30
CA LYS A 21 -15.13 13.64 -13.39
C LYS A 21 -14.56 15.07 -13.52
N ASP A 22 -15.35 16.09 -13.24
CA ASP A 22 -14.90 17.50 -13.31
C ASP A 22 -13.92 17.83 -12.17
N ASP A 23 -14.22 17.38 -10.95
CA ASP A 23 -13.30 17.50 -9.80
C ASP A 23 -11.98 16.77 -10.07
N ALA A 24 -12.06 15.58 -10.68
CA ALA A 24 -10.90 14.80 -11.08
C ALA A 24 -10.04 15.54 -12.11
N ALA A 25 -10.66 16.13 -13.14
CA ALA A 25 -9.96 16.95 -14.12
C ALA A 25 -9.27 18.15 -13.46
N ALA A 26 -9.96 18.87 -12.57
CA ALA A 26 -9.40 19.99 -11.82
C ALA A 26 -8.23 19.57 -10.91
N TRP A 27 -8.31 18.39 -10.30
CA TRP A 27 -7.23 17.82 -9.50
C TRP A 27 -6.00 17.51 -10.35
N LEU A 28 -6.18 16.87 -11.51
CA LEU A 28 -5.10 16.54 -12.45
C LEU A 28 -4.41 17.81 -12.97
N VAL A 29 -5.16 18.85 -13.31
CA VAL A 29 -4.62 20.16 -13.68
C VAL A 29 -3.77 20.74 -12.55
N SER A 30 -4.29 20.71 -11.32
CA SER A 30 -3.57 21.22 -10.14
C SER A 30 -2.26 20.46 -9.88
N TYR A 31 -2.26 19.14 -10.08
CA TYR A 31 -1.07 18.30 -9.96
C TYR A 31 -0.05 18.59 -11.06
N ASN A 32 -0.50 18.65 -12.32
CA ASN A 32 0.37 18.96 -13.47
C ASN A 32 1.02 20.35 -13.32
N GLN A 33 0.28 21.35 -12.85
CA GLN A 33 0.84 22.67 -12.58
C GLN A 33 1.91 22.61 -11.49
N TRP A 34 1.71 21.83 -10.42
CA TRP A 34 2.74 21.63 -9.40
C TRP A 34 4.00 20.96 -9.97
N GLU A 35 3.84 19.97 -10.84
CA GLU A 35 5.01 19.34 -11.48
C GLU A 35 5.80 20.33 -12.34
N GLN A 36 5.11 21.19 -13.09
CA GLN A 36 5.73 22.21 -13.94
C GLN A 36 6.45 23.27 -13.09
N ASP A 37 5.76 23.82 -12.07
CA ASP A 37 6.29 24.90 -11.24
C ASP A 37 7.54 24.51 -10.44
N PHE A 38 7.68 23.21 -10.13
CA PHE A 38 8.81 22.69 -9.37
C PHE A 38 9.69 21.73 -10.19
N ALA A 39 9.59 21.70 -11.52
CA ALA A 39 10.36 20.77 -12.36
C ALA A 39 11.87 20.91 -12.10
N GLY A 40 12.42 22.11 -12.26
CA GLY A 40 13.85 22.36 -12.02
C GLY A 40 14.28 22.01 -10.59
N PHE A 41 13.47 22.38 -9.59
CA PHE A 41 13.71 22.03 -8.20
C PHE A 41 13.74 20.52 -7.97
N LEU A 42 12.82 19.76 -8.57
CA LEU A 42 12.73 18.31 -8.42
C LEU A 42 13.84 17.55 -9.16
N ASP A 43 14.46 18.18 -10.15
CA ASP A 43 15.54 17.59 -10.95
C ASP A 43 16.94 17.95 -10.40
N GLU A 44 17.01 18.75 -9.33
CA GLU A 44 18.25 19.00 -8.58
C GLU A 44 18.86 17.69 -8.07
N GLN A 45 20.17 17.52 -8.29
CA GLN A 45 20.94 16.36 -7.83
C GLN A 45 22.01 16.77 -6.82
N SER A 46 22.26 15.92 -5.84
CA SER A 46 23.33 16.06 -4.86
C SER A 46 24.40 14.99 -5.09
N ARG A 47 25.66 15.40 -5.03
CA ARG A 47 26.82 14.50 -5.05
C ARG A 47 27.28 14.22 -3.62
N TYR A 48 27.46 12.95 -3.28
CA TYR A 48 27.88 12.51 -1.96
C TYR A 48 29.39 12.23 -1.93
N ALA A 49 29.94 12.10 -0.72
CA ALA A 49 31.37 11.88 -0.51
C ALA A 49 31.89 10.55 -1.10
N ASP A 50 31.00 9.57 -1.27
CA ASP A 50 31.26 8.29 -1.95
C ASP A 50 31.24 8.40 -3.49
N GLY A 51 31.05 9.60 -4.04
CA GLY A 51 30.97 9.86 -5.47
C GLY A 51 29.58 9.62 -6.09
N SER A 52 28.63 9.06 -5.32
CA SER A 52 27.27 8.82 -5.80
C SER A 52 26.52 10.13 -6.07
N VAL A 53 25.58 10.08 -7.01
CA VAL A 53 24.71 11.21 -7.37
C VAL A 53 23.26 10.76 -7.17
N ASN A 54 22.53 11.45 -6.30
CA ASN A 54 21.11 11.17 -6.07
C ASN A 54 20.27 12.44 -6.15
N ASP A 55 18.96 12.28 -6.33
CA ASP A 55 18.00 13.38 -6.28
C ASP A 55 18.16 14.15 -4.95
N ALA A 56 18.32 15.48 -5.00
CA ALA A 56 18.44 16.29 -3.78
C ALA A 56 17.17 16.21 -2.92
N HIS A 57 16.02 16.05 -3.58
CA HIS A 57 14.70 16.00 -2.94
C HIS A 57 14.05 14.61 -3.06
N GLN A 58 14.79 13.55 -2.75
CA GLN A 58 14.40 12.14 -2.94
C GLN A 58 12.94 11.84 -2.56
N ARG A 59 12.47 12.32 -1.40
CA ARG A 59 11.10 12.07 -0.93
C ARG A 59 10.04 12.65 -1.86
N LEU A 60 10.25 13.86 -2.39
CA LEU A 60 9.33 14.50 -3.32
C LEU A 60 9.42 13.88 -4.71
N VAL A 61 10.62 13.51 -5.15
CA VAL A 61 10.80 12.82 -6.43
C VAL A 61 10.16 11.42 -6.40
N LYS A 62 10.29 10.68 -5.30
CA LYS A 62 9.59 9.40 -5.11
C LYS A 62 8.08 9.60 -5.13
N ALA A 63 7.54 10.56 -4.39
CA ALA A 63 6.11 10.89 -4.41
C ALA A 63 5.62 11.27 -5.83
N ARG A 64 6.40 12.07 -6.58
CA ARG A 64 6.14 12.39 -7.99
C ARG A 64 6.03 11.13 -8.84
N ARG A 65 7.03 10.26 -8.78
CA ARG A 65 7.06 8.99 -9.53
C ARG A 65 5.86 8.10 -9.18
N MET A 66 5.52 7.99 -7.90
CA MET A 66 4.38 7.21 -7.41
C MET A 66 3.05 7.71 -7.98
N ILE A 67 2.80 9.03 -7.92
CA ILE A 67 1.55 9.63 -8.40
C ILE A 67 1.46 9.50 -9.93
N ARG A 68 2.53 9.85 -10.66
CA ARG A 68 2.60 9.67 -12.12
C ARG A 68 2.25 8.26 -12.55
N ARG A 69 2.77 7.27 -11.82
CA ARG A 69 2.49 5.87 -12.09
C ARG A 69 0.99 5.58 -11.94
N ARG A 70 0.37 5.98 -10.83
CA ARG A 70 -1.07 5.73 -10.61
C ARG A 70 -1.98 6.46 -11.58
N ILE A 71 -1.58 7.62 -12.08
CA ILE A 71 -2.27 8.31 -13.17
C ILE A 71 -2.16 7.49 -14.46
N ARG A 72 -0.96 7.05 -14.82
CA ARG A 72 -0.71 6.25 -16.04
C ARG A 72 -1.43 4.90 -16.03
N GLU A 73 -1.51 4.27 -14.86
CA GLU A 73 -2.19 2.98 -14.66
C GLU A 73 -3.71 3.14 -14.52
N ASP A 74 -4.25 4.36 -14.61
CA ASP A 74 -5.67 4.67 -14.39
C ASP A 74 -6.21 4.19 -13.03
N GLN A 75 -5.34 4.24 -12.01
CA GLN A 75 -5.61 3.71 -10.68
C GLN A 75 -5.78 4.77 -9.59
N LEU A 76 -5.48 6.03 -9.90
CA LEU A 76 -5.55 7.10 -8.90
C LEU A 76 -7.00 7.47 -8.54
N LEU A 77 -7.90 7.41 -9.52
CA LEU A 77 -9.27 7.90 -9.45
C LEU A 77 -10.31 6.78 -9.60
N THR A 78 -9.91 5.52 -9.42
CA THR A 78 -10.75 4.32 -9.57
C THR A 78 -12.00 4.34 -8.67
N PHE A 79 -12.02 5.14 -7.59
CA PHE A 79 -13.23 5.34 -6.78
C PHE A 79 -14.36 6.12 -7.50
N LEU A 80 -14.10 6.66 -8.70
CA LEU A 80 -15.09 7.26 -9.59
C LEU A 80 -15.54 6.32 -10.71
N ASP A 81 -15.04 5.09 -10.74
CA ASP A 81 -15.41 4.10 -11.74
C ASP A 81 -16.90 3.72 -11.62
N GLU A 82 -17.63 3.85 -12.72
CA GLU A 82 -19.09 3.65 -12.74
C GLU A 82 -19.48 2.20 -12.48
N GLU A 83 -18.68 1.22 -12.93
CA GLU A 83 -18.94 -0.20 -12.70
C GLU A 83 -18.73 -0.54 -11.22
N LEU A 84 -17.67 -0.02 -10.59
CA LEU A 84 -17.42 -0.22 -9.16
C LEU A 84 -18.48 0.46 -8.29
N MET A 85 -18.99 1.62 -8.73
CA MET A 85 -20.06 2.33 -8.02
C MET A 85 -21.44 1.66 -8.16
N ALA A 86 -21.62 0.70 -9.08
CA ALA A 86 -22.89 -0.01 -9.25
C ALA A 86 -23.30 -0.80 -8.00
N ALA A 87 -22.33 -1.26 -7.20
CA ALA A 87 -22.57 -1.94 -5.92
C ALA A 87 -22.72 -0.97 -4.73
N GLY A 88 -22.57 0.34 -4.94
CA GLY A 88 -22.64 1.39 -3.94
C GLY A 88 -21.45 2.35 -3.99
N PRO A 89 -21.50 3.48 -3.25
CA PRO A 89 -20.44 4.49 -3.29
C PRO A 89 -19.09 3.95 -2.82
N VAL A 90 -18.05 4.13 -3.64
CA VAL A 90 -16.68 3.77 -3.27
C VAL A 90 -16.02 4.97 -2.57
N PRO A 91 -15.51 4.82 -1.33
CA PRO A 91 -14.85 5.92 -0.64
C PRO A 91 -13.56 6.37 -1.33
N SER A 92 -13.33 7.68 -1.39
CA SER A 92 -12.07 8.29 -1.85
C SER A 92 -10.92 8.18 -0.84
N THR A 93 -11.18 7.60 0.34
CA THR A 93 -10.19 7.44 1.42
C THR A 93 -10.08 5.98 1.85
N ASN A 94 -8.90 5.60 2.32
CA ASN A 94 -8.62 4.26 2.84
C ASN A 94 -9.04 4.10 4.31
N ASN A 95 -9.80 5.03 4.90
CA ASN A 95 -10.13 5.05 6.34
C ASN A 95 -10.72 3.73 6.83
N LEU A 96 -11.61 3.11 6.05
CA LEU A 96 -12.22 1.83 6.39
C LEU A 96 -11.15 0.74 6.53
N VAL A 97 -10.31 0.59 5.49
CA VAL A 97 -9.23 -0.38 5.45
C VAL A 97 -8.19 -0.10 6.55
N GLU A 98 -7.84 1.17 6.79
CA GLU A 98 -6.90 1.53 7.86
C GLU A 98 -7.46 1.28 9.27
N SER A 99 -8.77 1.44 9.47
CA SER A 99 -9.43 1.08 10.73
C SER A 99 -9.32 -0.42 10.99
N TRP A 100 -9.61 -1.25 9.99
CA TRP A 100 -9.45 -2.71 10.04
C TRP A 100 -7.98 -3.10 10.26
N ASN A 101 -7.05 -2.52 9.51
CA ASN A 101 -5.61 -2.74 9.68
C ASN A 101 -5.13 -2.33 11.08
N GLY A 102 -5.72 -1.28 11.66
CA GLY A 102 -5.46 -0.85 13.02
C GLY A 102 -5.83 -1.93 14.05
N ARG A 103 -7.01 -2.53 13.90
CA ARG A 103 -7.49 -3.62 14.77
C ARG A 103 -6.65 -4.89 14.63
N LEU A 104 -6.28 -5.26 13.40
CA LEU A 104 -5.39 -6.39 13.14
C LEU A 104 -4.01 -6.19 13.79
N ARG A 105 -3.41 -5.01 13.60
CA ARG A 105 -2.13 -4.66 14.24
C ARG A 105 -2.22 -4.69 15.75
N ASP A 106 -3.33 -4.21 16.32
CA ASP A 106 -3.54 -4.22 17.76
C ASP A 106 -3.64 -5.64 18.35
N MET A 107 -4.41 -6.52 17.70
CA MET A 107 -4.44 -7.94 18.05
C MET A 107 -3.04 -8.56 18.03
N LEU A 108 -2.26 -8.32 16.96
CA LEU A 108 -0.90 -8.85 16.86
C LEU A 108 0.07 -8.31 17.92
N ARG A 109 -0.10 -7.06 18.38
CA ARG A 109 0.71 -6.50 19.48
C ARG A 109 0.47 -7.25 20.79
N HIS A 110 -0.78 -7.57 21.10
CA HIS A 110 -1.13 -8.39 22.27
C HIS A 110 -0.59 -9.82 22.16
N HIS A 111 -0.35 -10.31 20.94
CA HIS A 111 0.19 -11.64 20.66
C HIS A 111 1.61 -11.61 20.07
N ARG A 112 2.44 -10.63 20.48
CA ARG A 112 3.79 -10.43 19.93
C ARG A 112 4.72 -11.64 20.05
N GLY A 113 4.50 -12.54 21.00
CA GLY A 113 5.28 -13.77 21.20
C GLY A 113 4.98 -14.91 20.22
N LEU A 114 3.96 -14.76 19.37
CA LEU A 114 3.64 -15.77 18.36
C LEU A 114 4.69 -15.78 17.25
N ARG A 115 5.12 -17.00 16.86
CA ARG A 115 5.90 -17.24 15.62
C ARG A 115 5.11 -16.79 14.40
N LEU A 116 5.79 -16.44 13.31
CA LEU A 116 5.18 -15.92 12.07
C LEU A 116 3.97 -16.75 11.60
N ILE A 117 4.13 -18.07 11.49
CA ILE A 117 3.05 -18.97 11.07
C ILE A 117 1.81 -18.89 11.98
N ARG A 118 2.02 -18.75 13.29
CA ARG A 118 0.95 -18.61 14.27
C ARG A 118 0.30 -17.22 14.23
N ARG A 119 1.07 -16.17 13.93
CA ARG A 119 0.53 -14.83 13.69
C ARG A 119 -0.37 -14.80 12.46
N LEU A 120 0.04 -15.44 11.38
CA LEU A 120 -0.75 -15.50 10.15
C LEU A 120 -2.05 -16.28 10.36
N LYS A 121 -1.99 -17.42 11.07
CA LYS A 121 -3.20 -18.14 11.51
C LYS A 121 -4.10 -17.28 12.40
N ALA A 122 -3.53 -16.54 13.35
CA ALA A 122 -4.29 -15.62 14.20
C ALA A 122 -4.98 -14.53 13.39
N ILE A 123 -4.34 -13.97 12.36
CA ILE A 123 -4.98 -13.04 11.40
C ILE A 123 -6.15 -13.72 10.68
N CYS A 124 -5.96 -14.91 10.11
CA CYS A 124 -7.03 -15.64 9.42
C CYS A 124 -8.23 -15.90 10.33
N TRP A 125 -7.99 -16.35 11.56
CA TRP A 125 -9.04 -16.59 12.55
C TRP A 125 -9.72 -15.30 12.98
N TRP A 126 -8.95 -14.23 13.20
CA TRP A 126 -9.51 -12.92 13.55
C TRP A 126 -10.40 -12.40 12.43
N CYS A 127 -9.96 -12.46 11.18
CA CYS A 127 -10.76 -12.08 10.02
C CYS A 127 -12.05 -12.89 9.93
N HIS A 128 -11.99 -14.21 10.11
CA HIS A 128 -13.16 -15.09 10.14
C HIS A 128 -14.18 -14.65 11.20
N GLN A 129 -13.73 -14.45 12.44
CA GLN A 129 -14.59 -14.07 13.58
C GLN A 129 -15.21 -12.67 13.44
N HIS A 130 -14.65 -11.82 12.58
CA HIS A 130 -15.12 -10.46 12.33
C HIS A 130 -15.84 -10.31 10.98
N THR A 131 -16.21 -11.42 10.33
CA THR A 131 -17.14 -11.39 9.20
C THR A 131 -18.58 -11.16 9.70
N GLU A 132 -19.49 -10.75 8.81
CA GLU A 132 -20.90 -10.51 9.17
C GLU A 132 -21.58 -11.77 9.74
N ARG A 133 -21.18 -12.94 9.23
CA ARG A 133 -21.74 -14.26 9.58
C ARG A 133 -20.59 -15.26 9.74
N PRO A 134 -19.87 -15.26 10.88
CA PRO A 134 -18.81 -16.23 11.11
C PRO A 134 -19.39 -17.63 11.20
N GLU A 135 -18.67 -18.61 10.65
CA GLU A 135 -19.00 -20.02 10.85
C GLU A 135 -18.71 -20.44 12.29
N THR A 136 -19.13 -21.66 12.65
CA THR A 136 -18.87 -22.20 13.99
C THR A 136 -17.37 -22.43 14.23
N ASP A 137 -16.96 -22.42 15.50
CA ASP A 137 -15.58 -22.75 15.88
C ASP A 137 -15.16 -24.16 15.43
N ALA A 138 -16.11 -25.10 15.41
CA ALA A 138 -15.88 -26.46 14.91
C ALA A 138 -15.60 -26.47 13.40
N TRP A 139 -16.36 -25.69 12.63
CA TRP A 139 -16.09 -25.50 11.21
C TRP A 139 -14.73 -24.84 10.98
N LEU A 140 -14.41 -23.79 11.75
CA LEU A 140 -13.13 -23.10 11.65
C LEU A 140 -11.96 -24.03 11.97
N ALA A 141 -12.06 -24.86 13.01
CA ALA A 141 -11.02 -25.82 13.36
C ALA A 141 -10.78 -26.85 12.23
N ALA A 142 -11.86 -27.30 11.57
CA ALA A 142 -11.78 -28.26 10.47
C ALA A 142 -11.27 -27.64 9.15
N ASN A 143 -11.56 -26.36 8.91
CA ASN A 143 -11.29 -25.69 7.63
C ASN A 143 -10.18 -24.62 7.71
N ALA A 144 -9.59 -24.41 8.90
CA ALA A 144 -8.50 -23.46 9.08
C ALA A 144 -7.34 -23.75 8.14
N ILE A 145 -6.69 -22.69 7.68
CA ILE A 145 -5.50 -22.80 6.85
C ILE A 145 -4.41 -23.65 7.55
N THR A 146 -3.90 -24.65 6.85
CA THR A 146 -2.82 -25.51 7.37
C THR A 146 -1.47 -24.81 7.25
N ASP A 147 -0.49 -25.24 8.05
CA ASP A 147 0.86 -24.64 8.00
C ASP A 147 1.48 -24.81 6.61
N ARG A 148 1.40 -26.01 6.05
CA ARG A 148 1.86 -26.32 4.68
C ARG A 148 1.23 -25.41 3.62
N ARG A 149 -0.10 -25.27 3.64
CA ARG A 149 -0.80 -24.43 2.66
C ARG A 149 -0.38 -22.97 2.78
N LEU A 150 -0.10 -22.52 3.99
CA LEU A 150 0.34 -21.16 4.25
C LEU A 150 1.79 -20.93 3.77
N GLU A 151 2.67 -21.90 3.99
CA GLU A 151 4.04 -21.90 3.45
C GLU A 151 4.04 -21.88 1.91
N ASP A 152 3.19 -22.69 1.27
CA ASP A 152 3.05 -22.73 -0.19
C ASP A 152 2.59 -21.37 -0.74
N LEU A 153 1.59 -20.74 -0.11
CA LEU A 153 1.12 -19.40 -0.48
C LEU A 153 2.22 -18.34 -0.28
N TYR A 154 2.98 -18.43 0.80
CA TYR A 154 4.09 -17.52 1.05
C TYR A 154 5.19 -17.65 -0.01
N LYS A 155 5.57 -18.89 -0.34
CA LYS A 155 6.55 -19.18 -1.37
C LYS A 155 6.11 -18.66 -2.74
N HIS A 156 4.87 -18.92 -3.14
CA HIS A 156 4.32 -18.40 -4.40
C HIS A 156 4.28 -16.87 -4.45
N ALA A 157 3.91 -16.22 -3.33
CA ALA A 157 3.92 -14.76 -3.24
C ALA A 157 5.35 -14.20 -3.35
N TRP A 158 6.34 -14.87 -2.76
CA TRP A 158 7.75 -14.50 -2.85
C TRP A 158 8.30 -14.63 -4.27
N GLU A 159 8.06 -15.76 -4.93
CA GLU A 159 8.49 -16.05 -6.31
C GLU A 159 7.91 -15.07 -7.33
N GLN A 160 6.67 -14.62 -7.11
CA GLN A 160 5.97 -13.68 -7.99
C GLN A 160 6.19 -12.22 -7.60
N SER A 161 6.91 -11.95 -6.51
CA SER A 161 7.18 -10.58 -6.07
C SER A 161 8.20 -9.91 -7.00
N PRO A 162 7.86 -8.79 -7.65
CA PRO A 162 8.85 -8.00 -8.38
C PRO A 162 9.71 -7.24 -7.37
N GLN A 163 10.77 -7.90 -6.90
CA GLN A 163 11.70 -7.43 -5.86
C GLN A 163 12.12 -5.95 -6.07
N GLY A 164 12.44 -5.55 -7.31
CA GLY A 164 12.86 -4.18 -7.62
C GLY A 164 11.77 -3.10 -7.61
N MET A 165 10.48 -3.45 -7.73
CA MET A 165 9.39 -2.46 -7.80
C MET A 165 9.00 -1.92 -6.42
N HIS A 166 9.03 -2.77 -5.39
CA HIS A 166 8.78 -2.35 -4.01
C HIS A 166 9.92 -1.45 -3.50
N GLU A 167 11.17 -1.81 -3.77
CA GLU A 167 12.35 -1.00 -3.41
C GLU A 167 12.30 0.40 -4.06
N THR A 168 11.97 0.45 -5.36
CA THR A 168 11.95 1.70 -6.14
C THR A 168 10.80 2.62 -5.74
N PHE A 169 9.59 2.08 -5.49
CA PHE A 169 8.38 2.90 -5.32
C PHE A 169 7.71 2.80 -3.96
N GLY A 170 8.00 1.77 -3.16
CA GLY A 170 7.36 1.51 -1.87
C GLY A 170 5.84 1.32 -1.96
N ILE A 171 5.33 0.78 -3.09
CA ILE A 171 3.89 0.56 -3.30
C ILE A 171 3.61 -0.89 -3.76
N PRO A 172 2.54 -1.53 -3.23
CA PRO A 172 1.84 -2.64 -3.87
C PRO A 172 1.65 -2.51 -5.39
N MET A 173 1.86 -3.59 -6.16
CA MET A 173 1.58 -3.60 -7.61
C MET A 173 0.07 -3.55 -7.93
N ARG A 174 -0.77 -4.17 -7.10
CA ARG A 174 -2.25 -4.17 -7.12
C ARG A 174 -2.80 -3.94 -5.71
N TYR A 175 -4.09 -3.66 -5.60
CA TYR A 175 -4.79 -3.66 -4.31
C TYR A 175 -4.54 -4.99 -3.58
N GLY A 176 -4.04 -4.92 -2.34
CA GLY A 176 -3.73 -6.10 -1.54
C GLY A 176 -2.41 -6.82 -1.88
N THR A 177 -1.63 -6.42 -2.89
CA THR A 177 -0.38 -7.12 -3.28
C THR A 177 0.89 -6.40 -2.84
N GLY A 178 0.80 -5.50 -1.87
CA GLY A 178 1.97 -4.88 -1.24
C GLY A 178 1.78 -4.82 0.24
N ILE A 179 1.26 -5.94 0.75
CA ILE A 179 1.79 -6.43 2.01
C ILE A 179 3.26 -6.69 1.72
N ASP A 180 4.11 -5.71 2.06
CA ASP A 180 5.51 -6.03 2.28
C ASP A 180 5.51 -6.97 3.48
N TRP A 181 5.70 -8.26 3.26
CA TRP A 181 5.81 -9.21 4.36
C TRP A 181 7.04 -8.89 5.24
N ASN A 182 7.97 -8.07 4.73
CA ASN A 182 9.08 -7.48 5.47
C ASN A 182 8.68 -6.24 6.29
N ASP A 183 7.46 -5.69 6.17
CA ASP A 183 6.99 -4.62 7.08
C ASP A 183 6.92 -5.11 8.54
N PHE A 184 7.04 -6.43 8.74
CA PHE A 184 7.18 -7.08 10.04
C PHE A 184 8.61 -7.57 10.37
N HIS A 185 9.61 -7.53 9.45
CA HIS A 185 10.98 -8.06 9.65
C HIS A 185 12.07 -7.44 8.73
N THR A 186 13.34 -7.48 9.17
CA THR A 186 14.51 -7.25 8.32
C THR A 186 14.63 -8.33 7.23
N HIS A 187 15.12 -7.96 6.03
CA HIS A 187 15.26 -8.84 4.87
C HIS A 187 15.99 -10.14 5.22
N VAL A 188 15.31 -11.29 5.10
CA VAL A 188 15.91 -12.62 5.17
C VAL A 188 15.46 -13.43 3.98
N GLU A 189 16.42 -13.98 3.25
CA GLU A 189 16.22 -14.93 2.17
C GLU A 189 15.42 -16.14 2.70
N TRP A 190 14.50 -16.68 1.91
CA TRP A 190 13.75 -17.87 2.32
C TRP A 190 14.73 -19.01 2.59
N THR A 191 14.78 -19.50 3.82
CA THR A 191 15.44 -20.75 4.17
C THR A 191 14.36 -21.79 4.50
N SER A 192 14.38 -22.91 3.78
CA SER A 192 13.56 -24.07 4.16
C SER A 192 13.93 -24.48 5.58
N ASN A 193 12.95 -24.59 6.47
CA ASN A 193 13.16 -25.32 7.71
C ASN A 193 13.32 -26.80 7.38
N ASN A 194 14.57 -27.29 7.39
CA ASN A 194 14.86 -28.63 7.87
C ASN A 194 15.09 -28.56 9.38
#